data_AF-A0A7V6CX31-F1
#
_entry.id   AF-A0A7V6CX31-F1
#
_cell.length_a   1.000
_cell.length_b   1.000
_cell.length_c   1.000
_cell.angle_alpha   90.00
_cell.angle_beta   90.00
_cell.angle_gamma   90.00
#
_symmetry.space_group_name_H-M   'P 1'
#
loop_
_entity.id
_entity.type
_entity.pdbx_description
1 polymer ?
#
loop_
_entity_poly.entity_id
_entity_poly.type
_entity_poly.pdbx_seq_one_letter_code
_entity_poly.pdbx_strand_id
1 'polypeptide(L)' 'SLVEGKEPCSYTFNYRSVVGFGTASVLSDPAEKRKGMDCIIRHYARGVASYPDDALKRTAVVRIEVSSITGRQAGY' A
#
# COMPACT_ATOMS: atom_id res chain seq x y z
N SER A 1 -16.99 -7.33 8.45
CA SER A 1 -18.31 -7.23 9.11
C SER A 1 -18.17 -7.60 10.57
N LEU A 2 -19.05 -7.10 11.44
CA LEU A 2 -19.11 -7.52 12.84
C LEU A 2 -19.50 -9.01 12.92
N VAL A 3 -18.88 -9.74 13.86
CA VAL A 3 -19.27 -11.08 14.29
C VAL A 3 -19.69 -10.98 15.74
N GLU A 4 -20.96 -11.20 15.98
CA GLU A 4 -21.52 -11.21 17.34
C GLU A 4 -21.14 -12.52 18.03
N GLY A 5 -20.73 -12.39 19.30
CA GLY A 5 -20.47 -13.53 20.17
C GLY A 5 -21.56 -13.67 21.25
N LYS A 6 -21.46 -14.71 22.09
CA LYS A 6 -22.43 -14.96 23.17
C LYS A 6 -22.48 -13.85 24.21
N GLU A 7 -21.36 -13.17 24.41
CA GLU A 7 -21.21 -12.02 25.30
C GLU A 7 -20.54 -10.86 24.56
N PRO A 8 -20.78 -9.59 24.95
CA PRO A 8 -20.20 -8.42 24.27
C PRO A 8 -18.68 -8.47 24.07
N CYS A 9 -17.94 -9.03 25.03
CA CYS A 9 -16.48 -9.15 24.97
C CYS A 9 -15.99 -10.17 23.91
N SER A 10 -16.87 -11.04 23.43
CA SER A 10 -16.55 -12.03 22.40
C SER A 10 -16.85 -11.54 20.98
N TYR A 11 -17.26 -10.29 20.84
CA TYR A 11 -17.52 -9.68 19.53
C TYR A 11 -16.19 -9.45 18.81
N THR A 12 -16.18 -9.72 17.51
CA THR A 12 -15.00 -9.54 16.67
C THR A 12 -15.38 -9.05 15.29
N PHE A 13 -14.42 -8.86 14.39
CA PHE A 13 -14.66 -8.44 13.01
C PHE A 13 -14.05 -9.42 12.03
N ASN A 14 -14.77 -9.66 10.93
CA ASN A 14 -14.20 -10.30 9.75
C ASN A 14 -13.17 -9.35 9.15
N TYR A 15 -11.93 -9.81 9.06
CA TYR A 15 -10.85 -9.07 8.43
C TYR A 15 -9.91 -9.99 7.68
N ARG A 16 -9.24 -9.40 6.69
CA ARG A 16 -8.02 -9.93 6.08
C ARG A 16 -7.02 -8.79 6.07
N SER A 17 -5.83 -9.02 6.59
CA SER A 17 -4.76 -8.04 6.67
C SER A 17 -3.44 -8.65 6.24
N VAL A 18 -2.53 -7.78 5.80
CA VAL A 18 -1.14 -8.13 5.52
C VAL A 18 -0.22 -7.20 6.29
N VAL A 19 0.89 -7.74 6.77
CA VAL A 19 1.98 -6.98 7.41
C VAL A 19 3.25 -7.30 6.65
N GLY A 20 3.83 -6.28 6.00
CA GLY A 20 5.07 -6.37 5.25
C GLY A 20 6.23 -5.73 6.00
N PHE A 21 7.42 -6.31 5.87
CA PHE A 21 8.69 -5.76 6.30
C PHE A 21 9.61 -5.57 5.10
N GLY A 22 10.46 -4.55 5.16
CA GLY A 22 11.36 -4.21 4.06
C GLY A 22 12.18 -2.96 4.35
N THR A 23 13.06 -2.63 3.42
CA THR A 23 13.90 -1.42 3.49
C THR A 23 13.23 -0.29 2.72
N ALA A 24 13.01 0.84 3.39
CA ALA A 24 12.48 2.04 2.77
C ALA A 24 13.62 2.92 2.22
N SER A 25 13.47 3.40 0.99
CA SER A 25 14.38 4.38 0.38
C SER A 25 13.58 5.50 -0.30
N VAL A 26 14.04 6.75 -0.13
CA VAL A 26 13.47 7.90 -0.82
C VAL A 26 14.14 8.00 -2.20
N LEU A 27 13.34 7.98 -3.26
CA LEU A 27 13.83 8.04 -4.63
C LEU A 27 14.16 9.49 -5.01
N SER A 28 15.37 9.69 -5.53
CA SER A 28 15.86 10.97 -6.06
C SER A 28 15.82 11.02 -7.59
N ASP A 29 16.02 9.88 -8.26
CA ASP A 29 16.04 9.78 -9.71
C ASP A 29 14.63 10.04 -10.31
N PRO A 30 14.47 11.00 -11.25
CA PRO A 30 13.17 11.32 -11.83
C PRO A 30 12.47 10.16 -12.55
N ALA A 31 13.23 9.27 -13.22
CA ALA A 31 12.67 8.13 -13.92
C ALA A 31 12.16 7.07 -12.93
N GLU A 32 12.91 6.80 -11.86
CA GLU A 32 12.45 5.89 -10.80
C GLU A 32 11.25 6.48 -10.02
N LYS A 33 11.21 7.79 -9.80
CA LYS A 33 10.02 8.46 -9.22
C LYS A 33 8.80 8.29 -10.12
N ARG A 34 8.94 8.50 -11.43
CA ARG A 34 7.87 8.29 -12.41
C ARG A 34 7.37 6.85 -12.39
N LYS A 35 8.28 5.88 -12.40
CA LYS A 35 7.95 4.44 -12.29
C LYS A 35 7.22 4.11 -10.98
N GLY A 36 7.65 4.67 -9.85
CA GLY A 36 6.98 4.50 -8.56
C GLY A 36 5.56 5.07 -8.57
N MET A 37 5.37 6.27 -9.12
CA MET A 37 4.05 6.87 -9.29
C MET A 37 3.15 6.05 -10.20
N ASP A 38 3.68 5.51 -11.31
CA ASP A 38 2.92 4.62 -12.20
C ASP A 38 2.43 3.36 -11.49
N CYS A 39 3.26 2.76 -10.63
CA CYS A 39 2.84 1.62 -9.80
C CYS A 39 1.68 1.99 -8.87
N ILE A 40 1.73 3.18 -8.24
CA ILE A 40 0.67 3.65 -7.35
C ILE A 40 -0.61 3.93 -8.14
N ILE A 41 -0.54 4.68 -9.24
CA ILE A 41 -1.74 5.08 -10.00
C ILE A 41 -2.44 3.88 -10.63
N ARG A 42 -1.70 2.86 -11.09
CA ARG A 42 -2.30 1.61 -11.60
C ARG A 42 -3.20 0.90 -10.59
N HIS A 43 -3.04 1.14 -9.29
CA HIS A 43 -3.93 0.58 -8.26
C HIS A 43 -5.30 1.27 -8.25
N TYR A 44 -5.38 2.54 -8.66
CA TYR A 44 -6.58 3.35 -8.55
C TYR A 44 -7.27 3.61 -9.89
N ALA A 45 -6.52 3.69 -10.99
CA ALA A 45 -7.03 4.04 -12.30
C ALA A 45 -6.46 3.14 -13.40
N ARG A 46 -7.26 2.90 -14.43
CA ARG A 46 -6.82 2.23 -15.66
C ARG A 46 -6.37 3.29 -16.68
N GLY A 47 -5.21 3.12 -17.27
CA GLY A 47 -4.70 3.98 -18.36
C GLY A 47 -3.28 4.47 -18.16
N VAL A 48 -2.80 5.28 -19.10
CA VAL A 48 -1.49 5.93 -19.04
C VAL A 48 -1.60 7.17 -18.16
N ALA A 49 -0.74 7.27 -17.16
CA ALA A 49 -0.65 8.45 -16.32
C ALA A 49 0.43 9.39 -16.87
N SER A 50 0.14 10.69 -16.86
CA SER A 50 1.11 11.74 -17.19
C SER A 50 1.24 12.68 -16.01
N TYR A 51 2.47 13.05 -15.68
CA TYR A 51 2.80 13.91 -14.55
C TYR A 51 3.73 15.03 -15.04
N PRO A 52 3.40 16.30 -14.74
CA PRO A 52 4.33 17.40 -14.95
C PRO A 52 5.63 17.16 -14.18
N ASP A 53 6.77 17.41 -14.81
CA ASP A 53 8.08 17.13 -14.19
C ASP A 53 8.28 17.92 -12.90
N ASP A 54 7.77 19.15 -12.80
CA ASP A 54 7.88 19.95 -11.57
C ASP A 54 7.04 19.39 -10.43
N ALA A 55 5.92 18.74 -10.73
CA ALA A 55 5.15 18.01 -9.72
C ALA A 55 5.95 16.80 -9.22
N LEU A 56 6.48 15.99 -10.15
CA LEU A 56 7.32 14.84 -9.81
C LEU A 56 8.57 15.24 -9.01
N LYS A 57 9.21 16.36 -9.32
CA LYS A 57 10.38 16.86 -8.57
C LYS A 57 10.03 17.15 -7.11
N ARG A 58 8.88 17.80 -6.84
CA ARG A 58 8.46 18.17 -5.47
C ARG A 58 7.85 17.02 -4.66
N THR A 59 7.39 15.96 -5.31
CA THR A 59 6.81 14.79 -4.61
C THR A 59 7.90 13.87 -4.06
N ALA A 60 7.89 13.53 -2.78
CA ALA A 60 8.72 12.44 -2.26
C ALA A 60 8.09 11.09 -2.62
N VAL A 61 8.85 10.21 -3.28
CA VAL A 61 8.42 8.85 -3.59
C VAL A 61 9.28 7.89 -2.79
N VAL A 62 8.64 7.06 -1.97
CA VAL A 62 9.31 6.08 -1.12
C VAL A 62 9.13 4.68 -1.71
N ARG A 63 10.24 4.03 -2.06
CA ARG A 63 10.25 2.61 -2.43
C ARG A 63 10.45 1.79 -1.17
N ILE A 64 9.65 0.73 -1.00
CA ILE A 64 9.89 -0.29 0.02
C ILE A 64 10.32 -1.56 -0.72
N GLU A 65 11.57 -1.95 -0.53
CA GLU A 65 12.05 -3.27 -0.94
C GLU A 65 11.61 -4.28 0.09
N VAL A 66 10.53 -4.98 -0.23
CA VAL A 66 9.89 -5.95 0.67
C VAL A 66 10.80 -7.17 0.86
N SER A 67 11.12 -7.47 2.12
CA SER A 67 11.87 -8.65 2.52
C SER A 67 10.97 -9.79 2.99
N SER A 68 9.81 -9.47 3.58
CA SER A 68 8.83 -10.46 4.01
C SER A 68 7.42 -9.87 4.08
N ILE A 69 6.41 -10.72 3.88
CA ILE A 69 5.00 -10.37 4.07
C ILE A 69 4.34 -11.52 4.83
N THR A 70 3.56 -11.18 5.84
CA THR A 70 2.69 -12.12 6.56
C THR A 70 1.23 -11.71 6.39
N GLY A 71 0.33 -12.68 6.29
CA GLY A 71 -1.11 -12.47 6.20
C GLY A 71 -1.82 -12.92 7.48
N ARG A 72 -2.86 -12.19 7.88
CA ARG A 72 -3.78 -12.59 8.95
C ARG A 72 -5.22 -12.50 8.45
N GLN A 73 -6.05 -13.45 8.85
CA GLN A 73 -7.48 -13.38 8.63
C GLN A 73 -8.23 -13.93 9.85
N ALA A 74 -9.44 -13.44 10.08
CA ALA A 74 -10.35 -13.95 11.10
C ALA A 74 -11.80 -13.82 10.63
N GLY A 75 -12.66 -14.74 11.08
CA GLY A 75 -14.11 -14.70 10.88
C GLY A 75 -14.62 -14.94 9.44
N TYR A 76 -13.75 -15.44 8.55
CA TYR A 76 -14.11 -15.74 7.16
C TYR A 76 -14.61 -17.17 6.97
#